data_AF-A0A1S3Y8S1-F1
#
_entry.id   AF-A0A1S3Y8S1-F1
#
_cell.length_a   1.000
_cell.length_b   1.000
_cell.length_c   1.000
_cell.angle_alpha   90.00
_cell.angle_beta   90.00
_cell.angle_gamma   90.00
#
_symmetry.space_group_name_H-M   'P 1'
#
loop_
_entity.id
_entity.type
_entity.pdbx_description
1 polymer ?
#
loop_
_entity_poly.entity_id
_entity_poly.type
_entity_poly.pdbx_seq_one_letter_code
_entity_poly.pdbx_strand_id
1 'polypeptide(L)'
;MCILSIRSYGTRSIARPKIICNMNIAAGQSDEPLKFNLENIIDRARKLWDSAPAPVKSFPWNRAADNFVQLILDIVLTVTKYLYVPVLIVTSISELSYCAHERKLYITLLPFLVGVGVAGILKSAAAESSPSPKNAEVPWHLIAIGLFFTLLKLPGPYYPYWGRIFIPHFANGALFRTLWFAFLWYRRPRKSLEKTLPDSVVLDPEQKEL
;
A
#
# COMPACT_ATOMS: atom_id res chain seq x y z
N MET A 1 35.27 52.31 -60.55
CA MET A 1 34.55 51.11 -60.10
C MET A 1 34.05 51.39 -58.69
N CYS A 2 32.75 51.68 -58.55
CA CYS A 2 32.12 51.85 -57.24
C CYS A 2 32.02 50.47 -56.57
N ILE A 3 32.09 50.40 -55.23
CA ILE A 3 31.02 49.83 -54.39
C ILE A 3 31.44 49.68 -52.91
N LEU A 4 30.67 50.39 -52.08
CA LEU A 4 30.23 50.19 -50.69
C LEU A 4 31.22 49.90 -49.55
N SER A 5 31.41 50.96 -48.76
CA SER A 5 31.50 50.89 -47.29
C SER A 5 30.15 50.48 -46.69
N ILE A 6 30.16 49.54 -45.73
CA ILE A 6 29.11 49.39 -44.72
C ILE A 6 29.76 49.22 -43.35
N ARG A 7 29.57 50.22 -42.50
CA ARG A 7 29.77 50.16 -41.05
C ARG A 7 28.41 49.81 -40.44
N SER A 8 28.31 48.70 -39.71
CA SER A 8 27.15 48.38 -38.88
C SER A 8 27.58 48.21 -37.42
N TYR A 9 26.78 48.77 -36.53
CA TYR A 9 27.02 48.89 -35.09
C TYR A 9 26.60 47.62 -34.33
N GLY A 10 27.37 47.29 -33.30
CA GLY A 10 26.86 46.72 -32.05
C GLY A 10 26.64 45.21 -31.98
N THR A 11 27.40 44.54 -31.12
CA THR A 11 26.87 43.46 -30.26
C THR A 11 27.82 43.24 -29.09
N ARG A 12 27.33 43.57 -27.89
CA ARG A 12 27.98 43.31 -26.60
C ARG A 12 27.94 41.79 -26.39
N SER A 13 29.09 41.13 -26.31
CA SER A 13 29.12 39.70 -25.96
C SER A 13 28.68 39.57 -24.50
N ILE A 14 27.49 39.02 -24.29
CA ILE A 14 27.05 38.58 -22.97
C ILE A 14 27.90 37.36 -22.62
N ALA A 15 28.86 37.56 -21.71
CA ALA A 15 29.61 36.47 -21.11
C ALA A 15 28.62 35.52 -20.43
N ARG A 16 28.40 34.34 -21.03
CA ARG A 16 27.68 33.26 -20.35
C ARG A 16 28.51 32.85 -19.14
N PRO A 17 27.97 32.84 -17.91
CA PRO A 17 28.67 32.22 -16.80
C PRO A 17 28.74 30.72 -17.09
N LYS A 18 29.94 30.26 -17.44
CA LYS A 18 30.24 28.83 -17.56
C LYS A 18 30.25 28.29 -16.13
N ILE A 19 29.11 27.79 -15.67
CA ILE A 19 29.02 27.06 -14.40
C ILE A 19 29.77 25.74 -14.61
N ILE A 20 31.06 25.76 -14.30
CA ILE A 20 31.87 24.56 -14.19
C ILE A 20 31.58 23.99 -12.81
N CYS A 21 30.65 23.04 -12.73
CA CYS A 21 30.53 22.19 -11.55
C CYS A 21 31.77 21.31 -11.47
N ASN A 22 32.77 21.77 -10.73
CA ASN A 22 33.95 20.98 -10.41
C ASN A 22 33.57 20.01 -9.29
N MET A 23 33.11 18.82 -9.68
CA MET A 23 32.74 17.76 -8.75
C MET A 23 34.03 17.05 -8.32
N ASN A 24 34.66 17.56 -7.26
CA ASN A 24 35.77 16.88 -6.60
C ASN A 24 35.22 15.64 -5.89
N ILE A 25 35.25 14.48 -6.57
CA ILE A 25 35.09 13.19 -5.91
C ILE A 25 36.46 12.86 -5.31
N ALA A 26 36.69 13.33 -4.09
CA ALA A 26 37.72 12.75 -3.25
C ALA A 26 37.25 11.32 -2.92
N ALA A 27 37.83 10.33 -3.60
CA ALA A 27 37.69 8.92 -3.27
C ALA A 27 38.43 8.67 -1.94
N GLY A 28 37.82 9.10 -0.84
CA GLY A 28 38.23 8.72 0.51
C GLY A 28 37.85 7.27 0.74
N GLN A 29 38.86 6.42 0.88
CA GLN A 29 38.71 5.11 1.52
C GLN A 29 37.98 5.30 2.85
N SER A 30 36.83 4.64 3.00
CA SER A 30 36.01 4.68 4.21
C SER A 30 35.74 3.23 4.61
N ASP A 31 36.76 2.57 5.13
CA ASP A 31 36.60 1.43 6.02
C ASP A 31 36.10 1.94 7.39
N GLU A 32 34.81 2.32 7.46
CA GLU A 32 34.12 2.60 8.72
C GLU A 32 32.72 1.95 8.71
N PRO A 33 32.24 1.46 9.86
CA PRO A 33 31.06 0.62 9.91
C PRO A 33 29.85 1.45 9.50
N LEU A 34 28.99 0.83 8.68
CA LEU A 34 27.74 1.29 8.10
C LEU A 34 26.72 1.83 9.15
N LYS A 35 27.06 2.85 9.92
CA LYS A 35 26.13 3.70 10.68
C LYS A 35 25.62 4.74 9.70
N PHE A 36 24.49 4.44 9.06
CA PHE A 36 23.78 5.43 8.27
C PHE A 36 23.61 6.70 9.11
N ASN A 37 24.25 7.79 8.69
CA ASN A 37 24.22 9.09 9.36
C ASN A 37 22.84 9.75 9.17
N LEU A 38 21.79 9.14 9.74
CA LEU A 38 20.42 9.65 9.72
C LEU A 38 20.35 11.08 10.27
N GLU A 39 21.16 11.39 11.28
CA GLU A 39 21.25 12.72 11.89
C GLU A 39 21.69 13.79 10.87
N ASN A 40 22.69 13.50 10.04
CA ASN A 40 23.16 14.41 8.98
C ASN A 40 22.11 14.58 7.87
N ILE A 41 21.36 13.51 7.54
CA ILE A 41 20.28 13.57 6.54
C ILE A 41 19.12 14.42 7.08
N ILE A 42 18.76 14.25 8.35
CA ILE A 42 17.72 15.03 9.02
C ILE A 42 18.12 16.51 9.10
N ASP A 43 19.37 16.81 9.45
CA ASP A 43 19.84 18.20 9.54
C ASP A 43 19.85 18.90 8.17
N ARG A 44 20.28 18.20 7.11
CA ARG A 44 20.19 18.71 5.73
C ARG A 44 18.75 18.89 5.27
N ALA A 45 17.85 17.97 5.60
CA ALA A 45 16.43 18.09 5.28
C ALA A 45 15.80 19.31 5.98
N ARG A 46 16.17 19.56 7.25
CA ARG A 46 15.73 20.73 8.00
C ARG A 46 16.22 22.03 7.35
N LYS A 47 17.49 22.12 6.98
CA LYS A 47 18.06 23.29 6.30
C LYS A 47 17.38 23.59 4.95
N LEU A 48 17.02 22.55 4.20
CA LEU A 48 16.26 22.67 2.95
C LEU A 48 14.82 23.12 3.20
N TRP A 49 14.17 22.60 4.24
CA TRP A 49 12.84 23.01 4.66
C TRP A 49 12.80 24.49 5.09
N ASP A 50 13.82 24.94 5.83
CA ASP A 50 13.91 26.33 6.28
C ASP A 50 14.14 27.30 5.11
N SER A 51 14.83 26.86 4.06
CA SER A 51 15.08 27.62 2.84
C SER A 51 13.88 27.64 1.88
N ALA A 52 12.81 26.88 2.16
CA ALA A 52 11.65 26.79 1.28
C ALA A 52 10.77 28.06 1.32
N PRO A 53 10.18 28.47 0.19
CA PRO A 53 9.34 29.67 0.10
C PRO A 53 8.03 29.51 0.89
N ALA A 54 7.50 30.64 1.39
CA ALA A 54 6.28 30.71 2.21
C ALA A 54 5.09 29.84 1.74
N PRO A 55 4.72 29.78 0.43
CA PRO A 55 3.62 28.93 -0.04
C PRO A 55 3.83 27.41 0.16
N VAL A 56 5.08 26.94 0.27
CA VAL A 56 5.38 25.52 0.53
C VAL A 56 5.20 25.20 2.02
N LYS A 57 5.51 26.16 2.90
CA LYS A 57 5.37 26.00 4.36
C LYS A 57 3.91 26.12 4.82
N SER A 58 3.09 26.92 4.14
CA SER A 58 1.66 27.09 4.46
C SER A 58 0.75 26.03 3.85
N PHE A 59 1.29 25.13 3.02
CA PHE A 59 0.53 24.06 2.40
C PHE A 59 0.04 23.05 3.47
N PRO A 60 -1.21 22.55 3.38
CA PRO A 60 -1.74 21.59 4.34
C PRO A 60 -1.18 20.17 4.12
N TRP A 61 0.10 19.97 4.47
CA TRP A 61 0.84 18.72 4.26
C TRP A 61 0.18 17.49 4.87
N ASN A 62 -0.42 17.61 6.07
CA ASN A 62 -1.11 16.49 6.70
C ASN A 62 -2.30 16.02 5.85
N ARG A 63 -3.12 16.96 5.36
CA ARG A 63 -4.28 16.62 4.51
C ARG A 63 -3.86 16.06 3.16
N ALA A 64 -2.80 16.58 2.56
CA ALA A 64 -2.27 16.05 1.31
C ALA A 64 -1.69 14.65 1.49
N ALA A 65 -0.96 14.42 2.59
CA ALA A 65 -0.43 13.11 2.95
C ALA A 65 -1.57 12.10 3.19
N ASP A 66 -2.62 12.48 3.92
CA ASP A 66 -3.77 11.61 4.16
C ASP A 66 -4.46 11.20 2.85
N ASN A 67 -4.72 12.16 1.96
CA ASN A 67 -5.31 11.87 0.64
C ASN A 67 -4.38 11.00 -0.23
N PHE A 68 -3.07 11.26 -0.19
CA PHE A 68 -2.09 10.50 -0.95
C PHE A 68 -1.97 9.06 -0.45
N VAL A 69 -1.98 8.87 0.87
CA VAL A 69 -1.99 7.54 1.49
C VAL A 69 -3.29 6.80 1.14
N GLN A 70 -4.44 7.46 1.20
CA GLN A 70 -5.71 6.87 0.75
C GLN A 70 -5.66 6.45 -0.73
N LEU A 71 -5.13 7.30 -1.60
CA LEU A 71 -4.97 6.99 -3.02
C LEU A 71 -4.06 5.78 -3.26
N ILE A 72 -2.90 5.75 -2.59
CA ILE A 72 -1.98 4.61 -2.68
C ILE A 72 -2.66 3.33 -2.19
N LEU A 73 -3.34 3.38 -1.05
CA LEU A 73 -4.04 2.23 -0.49
C LEU A 73 -5.14 1.73 -1.44
N ASP A 74 -5.90 2.63 -2.06
CA ASP A 74 -6.93 2.27 -3.03
C ASP A 74 -6.36 1.63 -4.29
N ILE A 75 -5.27 2.18 -4.84
CA ILE A 75 -4.56 1.60 -5.99
C ILE A 75 -4.00 0.22 -5.62
N VAL A 76 -3.33 0.09 -4.48
CA VAL A 76 -2.75 -1.17 -4.02
C VAL A 76 -3.83 -2.22 -3.80
N LEU A 77 -4.96 -1.86 -3.17
CA LEU A 77 -6.09 -2.77 -2.97
C LEU A 77 -6.69 -3.21 -4.31
N THR A 78 -6.83 -2.28 -5.25
CA THR A 78 -7.36 -2.54 -6.59
C THR A 78 -6.43 -3.47 -7.38
N VAL A 79 -5.14 -3.14 -7.47
CA VAL A 79 -4.13 -3.97 -8.15
C VAL A 79 -4.02 -5.33 -7.49
N THR A 80 -3.99 -5.38 -6.16
CA THR A 80 -3.96 -6.65 -5.42
C THR A 80 -5.18 -7.47 -5.77
N LYS A 81 -6.39 -6.90 -5.79
CA LYS A 81 -7.60 -7.64 -6.20
C LYS A 81 -7.47 -8.23 -7.61
N TYR A 82 -7.03 -7.42 -8.57
CA TYR A 82 -6.92 -7.84 -9.97
C TYR A 82 -5.76 -8.79 -10.25
N LEU A 83 -4.70 -8.77 -9.44
CA LEU A 83 -3.53 -9.63 -9.62
C LEU A 83 -3.64 -10.91 -8.77
N TYR A 84 -4.07 -10.77 -7.52
CA TYR A 84 -4.12 -11.85 -6.56
C TYR A 84 -5.15 -12.92 -6.94
N VAL A 85 -6.34 -12.51 -7.42
CA VAL A 85 -7.38 -13.47 -7.79
C VAL A 85 -6.95 -14.35 -8.97
N PRO A 86 -6.47 -13.81 -10.11
CA PRO A 86 -5.95 -14.64 -11.19
C PRO A 86 -4.76 -15.50 -10.78
N VAL A 87 -3.82 -14.97 -9.99
CA VAL A 87 -2.66 -15.75 -9.52
C VAL A 87 -3.12 -16.91 -8.64
N LEU A 88 -4.07 -16.71 -7.73
CA LEU A 88 -4.64 -17.79 -6.94
C LEU A 88 -5.36 -18.83 -7.80
N ILE A 89 -6.12 -18.40 -8.81
CA ILE A 89 -6.82 -19.32 -9.71
C ILE A 89 -5.82 -20.17 -10.50
N VAL A 90 -4.85 -19.52 -11.15
CA VAL A 90 -3.83 -20.22 -11.95
C VAL A 90 -3.04 -21.20 -11.09
N THR A 91 -2.56 -20.77 -9.92
CA THR A 91 -1.80 -21.66 -9.01
C THR A 91 -2.66 -22.80 -8.47
N SER A 92 -3.93 -22.56 -8.13
CA SER A 92 -4.85 -23.61 -7.67
C SER A 92 -5.14 -24.63 -8.77
N ILE A 93 -5.35 -24.18 -10.01
CA ILE A 93 -5.58 -25.07 -11.16
C ILE A 93 -4.33 -25.89 -11.47
N SER A 94 -3.15 -25.29 -11.43
CA SER A 94 -1.88 -26.02 -11.63
C SER A 94 -1.68 -27.13 -10.60
N GLU A 95 -1.97 -26.87 -9.33
CA GLU A 95 -1.88 -27.87 -8.24
C GLU A 95 -2.94 -28.96 -8.36
N LEU A 96 -4.18 -28.60 -8.73
CA LEU A 96 -5.26 -29.56 -8.97
C LEU A 96 -4.97 -30.43 -10.19
N SER A 97 -4.39 -29.87 -11.24
CA SER A 97 -3.98 -30.60 -12.44
C SER A 97 -2.87 -31.62 -12.11
N TYR A 98 -1.88 -31.23 -11.30
CA TYR A 98 -0.86 -32.15 -10.79
C TYR A 98 -1.49 -33.31 -10.00
N CYS A 99 -2.41 -33.02 -9.08
CA CYS A 99 -3.08 -34.05 -8.29
C CYS A 99 -4.07 -34.90 -9.11
N ALA A 100 -4.66 -34.33 -10.17
CA ALA A 100 -5.49 -35.07 -11.13
C ALA A 100 -4.65 -36.09 -11.90
N HIS A 101 -3.46 -35.69 -12.34
CA HIS A 101 -2.50 -36.58 -13.00
C HIS A 101 -2.08 -37.74 -12.10
N GLU A 102 -1.84 -37.50 -10.80
CA GLU A 102 -1.55 -38.57 -9.83
C GLU A 102 -2.78 -39.40 -9.39
N ARG A 103 -3.99 -39.13 -9.92
CA ARG A 103 -5.28 -39.72 -9.49
C ARG A 103 -5.60 -39.53 -8.00
N LYS A 104 -5.12 -38.46 -7.39
CA LYS A 104 -5.30 -38.15 -5.95
C LYS A 104 -6.28 -37.01 -5.66
N LEU A 105 -7.05 -36.59 -6.66
CA LEU A 105 -7.95 -35.44 -6.58
C LEU A 105 -8.99 -35.55 -5.44
N TYR A 106 -9.42 -36.76 -5.06
CA TYR A 106 -10.33 -36.91 -3.91
C TYR A 106 -9.66 -36.60 -2.57
N ILE A 107 -8.36 -36.86 -2.44
CA ILE A 107 -7.58 -36.60 -1.22
C ILE A 107 -7.40 -35.09 -1.00
N THR A 108 -7.48 -34.28 -2.06
CA THR A 108 -7.28 -32.82 -2.00
C THR A 108 -8.51 -32.07 -1.49
N LEU A 109 -9.70 -32.68 -1.57
CA LEU A 109 -10.95 -32.05 -1.14
C LEU A 109 -11.03 -31.91 0.39
N LEU A 110 -10.55 -32.91 1.13
CA LEU A 110 -10.52 -32.90 2.59
C LEU A 110 -9.69 -31.73 3.16
N PRO A 111 -8.39 -31.55 2.82
CA PRO A 111 -7.61 -30.42 3.30
C PRO A 111 -8.22 -29.08 2.87
N PHE A 112 -8.82 -28.99 1.68
CA PHE A 112 -9.51 -27.78 1.24
C PHE A 112 -10.67 -27.41 2.19
N LEU A 113 -11.55 -28.37 2.53
CA LEU A 113 -12.65 -28.14 3.49
C LEU A 113 -12.11 -27.76 4.87
N VAL A 114 -11.05 -28.43 5.35
CA VAL A 114 -10.41 -28.11 6.63
C VAL A 114 -9.86 -26.67 6.61
N GLY A 115 -9.24 -26.26 5.51
CA GLY A 115 -8.77 -24.88 5.31
C GLY A 115 -9.89 -23.84 5.40
N VAL A 116 -11.02 -24.11 4.76
CA VAL A 116 -12.22 -23.26 4.84
C VAL A 116 -12.72 -23.14 6.29
N GLY A 117 -12.76 -24.24 7.03
CA GLY A 117 -13.17 -24.27 8.44
C GLY A 117 -12.22 -23.47 9.33
N VAL A 118 -10.91 -23.72 9.22
CA VAL A 118 -9.87 -23.04 10.01
C VAL A 118 -9.87 -21.54 9.75
N ALA A 119 -10.01 -21.10 8.49
CA ALA A 119 -10.11 -19.67 8.19
C ALA A 119 -11.34 -19.02 8.83
N GLY A 120 -12.46 -19.74 8.94
CA GLY A 120 -13.64 -19.28 9.66
C GLY A 120 -13.38 -19.08 11.15
N ILE A 121 -12.76 -20.07 11.80
CA ILE A 121 -12.42 -20.03 13.22
C ILE A 121 -11.41 -18.91 13.48
N LEU A 122 -10.36 -18.82 12.68
CA LEU A 122 -9.30 -17.83 12.83
C LEU A 122 -9.83 -16.41 12.63
N LYS A 123 -10.79 -16.21 11.72
CA LYS A 123 -11.48 -14.92 11.56
C LYS A 123 -12.31 -14.56 12.80
N SER A 124 -13.02 -15.51 13.42
CA SER A 124 -13.76 -15.26 14.65
C SER A 124 -12.82 -14.96 15.82
N ALA A 125 -11.78 -15.78 16.01
CA ALA A 125 -10.78 -15.62 17.05
C ALA A 125 -9.98 -14.32 16.90
N ALA A 126 -9.64 -13.92 15.68
CA ALA A 126 -8.97 -12.65 15.41
C ALA A 126 -9.89 -11.45 15.65
N ALA A 127 -11.20 -11.59 15.38
CA ALA A 127 -12.17 -10.54 15.66
C ALA A 127 -12.40 -10.35 17.17
N GLU A 128 -12.36 -11.43 17.95
CA GLU A 128 -12.51 -11.39 19.42
C GLU A 128 -11.24 -10.88 20.12
N SER A 129 -10.06 -11.23 19.61
CA SER A 129 -8.78 -10.83 20.21
C SER A 129 -8.29 -9.44 19.77
N SER A 130 -8.73 -8.94 18.61
CA SER A 130 -8.36 -7.60 18.18
C SER A 130 -9.19 -6.54 18.93
N PRO A 131 -8.56 -5.55 19.60
CA PRO A 131 -9.27 -4.37 20.04
C PRO A 131 -9.77 -3.67 18.78
N SER A 132 -11.05 -3.89 18.46
CA SER A 132 -11.68 -3.37 17.25
C SER A 132 -11.28 -1.91 17.06
N PRO A 133 -10.46 -1.57 16.05
CA PRO A 133 -10.23 -0.18 15.75
C PRO A 133 -11.55 0.31 15.18
N LYS A 134 -12.36 0.97 16.03
CA LYS A 134 -13.68 1.52 15.69
C LYS A 134 -13.67 2.42 14.43
N ASN A 135 -12.48 2.79 13.95
CA ASN A 135 -12.22 3.69 12.82
C ASN A 135 -11.32 3.10 11.71
N ALA A 136 -10.94 1.81 11.73
CA ALA A 136 -10.12 1.29 10.62
C ALA A 136 -10.99 0.99 9.39
N GLU A 137 -10.76 1.73 8.32
CA GLU A 137 -11.36 1.50 7.00
C GLU A 137 -10.93 0.18 6.35
N VAL A 138 -10.04 -0.63 6.95
CA VAL A 138 -9.47 -1.84 6.32
C VAL A 138 -9.47 -3.02 7.32
N PRO A 139 -9.93 -4.23 6.93
CA PRO A 139 -9.99 -5.38 7.82
C PRO A 139 -8.60 -6.03 7.99
N TRP A 140 -7.76 -5.45 8.84
CA TRP A 140 -6.38 -5.89 9.10
C TRP A 140 -6.25 -7.36 9.49
N HIS A 141 -7.21 -7.89 10.26
CA HIS A 141 -7.23 -9.31 10.63
C HIS A 141 -7.39 -10.21 9.40
N LEU A 142 -8.21 -9.84 8.41
CA LEU A 142 -8.34 -10.61 7.17
C LEU A 142 -7.06 -10.57 6.33
N ILE A 143 -6.37 -9.43 6.31
CA ILE A 143 -5.09 -9.28 5.62
C ILE A 143 -4.02 -10.15 6.28
N ALA A 144 -3.93 -10.13 7.61
CA ALA A 144 -2.97 -10.94 8.36
C ALA A 144 -3.20 -12.45 8.13
N ILE A 145 -4.46 -12.89 8.17
CA ILE A 145 -4.82 -14.29 7.89
C ILE A 145 -4.48 -14.66 6.44
N GLY A 146 -4.84 -13.81 5.48
CA GLY A 146 -4.50 -14.02 4.07
C GLY A 146 -2.98 -14.13 3.85
N LEU A 147 -2.20 -13.23 4.46
CA LEU A 147 -0.74 -13.24 4.39
C LEU A 147 -0.13 -14.52 5.01
N PHE A 148 -0.66 -14.97 6.13
CA PHE A 148 -0.20 -16.21 6.77
C PHE A 148 -0.37 -17.41 5.84
N PHE A 149 -1.54 -17.56 5.21
CA PHE A 149 -1.79 -18.69 4.32
C PHE A 149 -1.09 -18.56 2.95
N THR A 150 -0.84 -17.35 2.45
CA THR A 150 0.01 -17.18 1.25
C THR A 150 1.45 -17.59 1.56
N LEU A 151 2.01 -17.15 2.69
CA LEU A 151 3.34 -17.57 3.12
C LEU A 151 3.42 -19.08 3.35
N LEU A 152 2.36 -19.70 3.88
CA LEU A 152 2.27 -21.16 4.04
C LEU A 152 2.31 -21.89 2.68
N LYS A 153 1.72 -21.29 1.63
CA LYS A 153 1.65 -21.84 0.27
C LYS A 153 2.97 -21.69 -0.51
N LEU A 154 3.73 -20.61 -0.32
CA LEU A 154 4.97 -20.32 -1.07
C LEU A 154 6.04 -21.44 -1.04
N PRO A 155 6.35 -22.10 0.10
CA PRO A 155 7.31 -23.20 0.14
C PRO A 155 6.75 -24.53 -0.40
N GLY A 156 5.62 -24.52 -1.11
CA GLY A 156 4.94 -25.67 -1.72
C GLY A 156 5.86 -26.79 -2.22
N PRO A 157 6.86 -26.51 -3.09
CA PRO A 157 7.77 -27.52 -3.62
C PRO A 157 8.74 -28.12 -2.58
N TYR A 158 9.06 -27.39 -1.51
CA TYR A 158 10.01 -27.80 -0.49
C TYR A 158 9.38 -28.70 0.58
N TYR A 159 8.04 -28.81 0.62
CA TYR A 159 7.39 -29.70 1.55
C TYR A 159 7.65 -31.18 1.25
N PRO A 160 7.64 -32.04 2.29
CA PRO A 160 7.69 -33.49 2.11
C PRO A 160 6.48 -33.98 1.31
N TYR A 161 6.55 -35.20 0.74
CA TYR A 161 5.59 -35.72 -0.23
C TYR A 161 4.11 -35.48 0.12
N TRP A 162 3.70 -35.89 1.33
CA TRP A 162 2.33 -35.67 1.81
C TRP A 162 2.02 -34.19 2.05
N GLY A 163 3.00 -33.43 2.54
CA GLY A 163 2.89 -31.99 2.72
C GLY A 163 2.63 -31.23 1.42
N ARG A 164 3.20 -31.67 0.29
CA ARG A 164 2.93 -31.08 -1.04
C ARG A 164 1.48 -31.23 -1.49
N ILE A 165 0.79 -32.27 -1.01
CA ILE A 165 -0.62 -32.51 -1.31
C ILE A 165 -1.48 -31.76 -0.28
N PHE A 166 -1.27 -31.97 1.01
CA PHE A 166 -2.17 -31.40 2.02
C PHE A 166 -2.03 -29.89 2.21
N ILE A 167 -0.80 -29.37 2.29
CA ILE A 167 -0.55 -27.98 2.72
C ILE A 167 -1.04 -26.96 1.68
N PRO A 168 -0.77 -27.10 0.37
CA PRO A 168 -1.26 -26.16 -0.64
C PRO A 168 -2.78 -26.17 -0.76
N HIS A 169 -3.43 -27.34 -0.69
CA HIS A 169 -4.89 -27.43 -0.76
C HIS A 169 -5.59 -26.90 0.49
N PHE A 170 -4.98 -27.12 1.67
CA PHE A 170 -5.41 -26.49 2.91
C PHE A 170 -5.29 -24.96 2.83
N ALA A 171 -4.17 -24.44 2.35
CA ALA A 171 -3.98 -23.01 2.14
C ALA A 171 -4.98 -22.46 1.12
N ASN A 172 -5.26 -23.16 0.01
CA ASN A 172 -6.25 -22.72 -0.99
C ASN A 172 -7.66 -22.59 -0.40
N GLY A 173 -8.09 -23.56 0.41
CA GLY A 173 -9.38 -23.50 1.11
C GLY A 173 -9.48 -22.32 2.06
N ALA A 174 -8.41 -22.10 2.84
CA ALA A 174 -8.33 -20.97 3.75
C ALA A 174 -8.34 -19.62 3.00
N LEU A 175 -7.54 -19.49 1.95
CA LEU A 175 -7.43 -18.28 1.12
C LEU A 175 -8.73 -17.95 0.38
N PHE A 176 -9.42 -18.96 -0.15
CA PHE A 176 -10.73 -18.79 -0.75
C PHE A 176 -11.73 -18.22 0.26
N ARG A 177 -11.75 -18.78 1.48
CA ARG A 177 -12.65 -18.34 2.55
C ARG A 177 -12.31 -16.93 3.04
N THR A 178 -11.04 -16.58 3.18
CA THR A 178 -10.61 -15.22 3.57
C THR A 178 -10.92 -14.20 2.49
N LEU A 179 -10.71 -14.55 1.22
CA LEU A 179 -11.07 -13.70 0.08
C LEU A 179 -12.57 -13.46 0.03
N TRP A 180 -13.37 -14.49 0.30
CA TRP A 180 -14.82 -14.34 0.42
C TRP A 180 -15.23 -13.39 1.54
N PHE A 181 -14.60 -13.47 2.71
CA PHE A 181 -14.86 -12.51 3.80
C PHE A 181 -14.44 -11.09 3.44
N ALA A 182 -13.30 -10.92 2.76
CA ALA A 182 -12.84 -9.62 2.29
C ALA A 182 -13.80 -9.05 1.23
N PHE A 183 -14.30 -9.88 0.32
CA PHE A 183 -15.31 -9.49 -0.67
C PHE A 183 -16.63 -9.07 -0.02
N LEU A 184 -17.13 -9.85 0.95
CA LEU A 184 -18.34 -9.49 1.71
C LEU A 184 -18.17 -8.20 2.50
N TRP A 185 -16.96 -7.97 3.04
CA TRP A 185 -16.64 -6.73 3.73
C TRP A 185 -16.61 -5.54 2.75
N TYR A 186 -16.00 -5.68 1.57
CA TYR A 186 -15.97 -4.66 0.52
C TYR A 186 -17.37 -4.31 0.01
N ARG A 187 -18.27 -5.29 -0.08
CA ARG A 187 -19.66 -5.08 -0.51
C ARG A 187 -20.55 -4.46 0.57
N ARG A 188 -20.07 -4.27 1.81
CA ARG A 188 -20.87 -3.55 2.82
C ARG A 188 -20.99 -2.09 2.37
N PRO A 189 -22.20 -1.52 2.36
CA PRO A 189 -22.35 -0.10 2.09
C PRO A 189 -21.53 0.65 3.15
N ARG A 190 -20.51 1.39 2.72
CA ARG A 190 -19.91 2.44 3.54
C ARG A 190 -21.06 3.38 3.87
N LYS A 191 -21.59 3.30 5.09
CA LYS A 191 -22.53 4.31 5.57
C LYS A 191 -21.77 5.62 5.46
N SER A 192 -22.17 6.43 4.49
CA SER A 192 -21.72 7.80 4.30
C SER A 192 -21.73 8.47 5.67
N LEU A 193 -20.57 8.99 6.05
CA LEU A 193 -20.38 9.91 7.16
C LEU A 193 -21.09 11.22 6.81
N GLU A 194 -22.42 11.19 6.80
CA GLU A 194 -23.25 12.36 6.55
C GLU A 194 -24.44 12.30 7.50
N LYS A 195 -24.20 12.77 8.72
CA LYS A 195 -25.16 13.37 9.65
C LYS A 195 -24.45 13.77 10.93
N THR A 196 -23.67 14.84 10.85
CA THR A 196 -23.45 15.72 12.01
C THR A 196 -23.42 17.17 11.51
N LEU A 197 -24.59 17.65 11.09
CA LEU A 197 -24.92 19.08 11.16
C LEU A 197 -25.36 19.34 12.62
N PRO A 198 -24.78 20.31 13.35
CA PRO A 198 -25.19 20.60 14.72
C PRO A 198 -26.43 21.49 14.72
N ASP A 199 -27.61 20.89 14.59
CA ASP A 199 -28.87 21.57 14.93
C ASP A 199 -29.17 21.36 16.42
N SER A 200 -28.69 22.29 17.25
CA SER A 200 -29.37 22.67 18.50
C SER A 200 -28.68 23.91 19.09
N VAL A 201 -28.83 25.06 18.42
CA VAL A 201 -28.81 26.34 19.13
C VAL A 201 -30.18 26.50 19.78
N VAL A 202 -30.19 26.30 21.09
CA VAL A 202 -31.25 26.70 22.00
C VAL A 202 -31.46 28.21 21.86
N LEU A 203 -32.66 28.64 21.46
CA LEU A 203 -33.15 30.01 21.64
C LEU A 203 -34.60 29.95 22.13
N ASP A 204 -34.69 30.00 23.46
CA ASP A 204 -35.68 30.61 24.36
C ASP A 204 -37.11 30.92 23.85
N PRO A 205 -38.17 30.41 24.51
CA PRO A 205 -39.54 30.83 24.30
C PRO A 205 -40.04 31.70 25.47
N GLU A 206 -39.86 33.02 25.42
CA GLU A 206 -40.73 33.92 26.20
C GLU A 206 -40.80 35.34 25.63
N GLN A 207 -41.80 35.58 24.77
CA GLN A 207 -42.39 36.91 24.59
C GLN A 207 -43.91 36.74 24.65
N LYS A 208 -44.42 36.66 25.87
CA LYS A 208 -45.73 37.19 26.24
C LYS A 208 -45.47 38.55 26.86
N GLU A 209 -46.11 39.57 26.32
CA GLU A 209 -46.90 40.57 27.05
C GLU A 209 -47.24 41.69 26.05
N LEU A 210 -48.41 42.28 26.32
CA LEU A 210 -49.15 43.27 25.55
C LEU A 210 -48.36 44.56 25.29
#